data_AF-A0A417V7W0-F1
#
_entry.id   AF-A0A417V7W0-F1
#
_cell.length_a   1.000
_cell.length_b   1.000
_cell.length_c   1.000
_cell.angle_alpha   90.00
_cell.angle_beta   90.00
_cell.angle_gamma   90.00
#
_symmetry.space_group_name_H-M   'P 1'
#
loop_
_entity.id
_entity.type
_entity.pdbx_description
1 polymer ?
#
loop_
_entity_poly.entity_id
_entity_poly.type
_entity_poly.pdbx_seq_one_letter_code
_entity_poly.pdbx_strand_id
1 'polypeptide(L)'
;MKREDVRNIAIIAHVDHGKTTLVDEMLKQSGIFRDNQEVAERVMDSNDIEKERGITILSKNTGVMYNGIKINIIDTPGHADFGGEVERVLKMVNGVVLVVDAFEGPMPQTKFVLKKALELDLSVIVCVNKVDRPEARPDEVVDETLELLMELDAGDKQLDCPFVFASAKEGFATLDLDGEKKDMKPLFETIIEHIEAPEGDPEKPLQVLISTIDYNEYVGRIGIGKVDNGEIAVNKECIVVNAHDPERKEKVRITKLYEFEGLDKVDVKNAQVGSIVAISGISDLSIGDTICDVDGAEAIPFQKISEPTISMQFMVNDSPLAGQEGKYVTSRHIRDRLFRELNTDVSLRVEESENQDSYKVSGRGELHLSVLIENMRREGYEFAVSKAEVLYHYDENGKKLEPMEIAVIDVPEEFTGAVIEKLSQRKGELQNMTAANGGYARLEFSIPSRGLIGYRGEFMTDTKGNGILNTLFDGYGPYKGDIQYRKQGSLIAYEAGETITYGLFNAQERGTLFVGPGEKVYGGMVIGQTGKTEDIEINVCRSKKLTNTRASGSDDALKLSPPKILSLEQALEFIDTDELLEITPENIRIRKKILDPTMRKRAKFS
;
A
#
# COMPACT_ATOMS: atom_id res chain seq x y z
N MET A 1 -6.39 -35.96 0.26
CA MET A 1 -6.97 -35.95 1.62
C MET A 1 -7.53 -34.56 1.88
N LYS A 2 -8.77 -34.45 2.36
CA LYS A 2 -9.36 -33.19 2.84
C LYS A 2 -9.03 -33.04 4.33
N ARG A 3 -8.47 -31.89 4.74
CA ARG A 3 -8.14 -31.59 6.14
C ARG A 3 -9.29 -30.83 6.80
N GLU A 4 -10.32 -31.56 7.20
CA GLU A 4 -11.54 -30.98 7.78
C GLU A 4 -11.29 -30.19 9.08
N ASP A 5 -10.17 -30.44 9.74
CA ASP A 5 -9.70 -29.77 10.96
C ASP A 5 -9.01 -28.41 10.68
N VAL A 6 -8.90 -27.97 9.43
CA VAL A 6 -8.29 -26.67 9.06
C VAL A 6 -9.20 -25.88 8.13
N ARG A 7 -9.25 -24.56 8.31
CA ARG A 7 -9.81 -23.59 7.35
C ARG A 7 -8.83 -22.45 7.16
N ASN A 8 -8.49 -22.14 5.91
CA ASN A 8 -7.63 -21.00 5.58
C ASN A 8 -8.50 -19.94 4.91
N ILE A 9 -8.59 -18.76 5.52
CA ILE A 9 -9.47 -17.68 5.06
C ILE A 9 -8.67 -16.39 4.89
N ALA A 10 -9.04 -15.57 3.92
CA ALA A 10 -8.58 -14.19 3.83
C ALA A 10 -9.72 -13.24 4.22
N ILE A 11 -9.41 -12.13 4.89
CA ILE A 11 -10.41 -11.09 5.17
C ILE A 11 -10.17 -9.89 4.25
N ILE A 12 -11.23 -9.48 3.56
CA ILE A 12 -11.26 -8.36 2.64
C ILE A 12 -12.18 -7.30 3.22
N ALA A 13 -11.72 -6.07 3.37
CA ALA A 13 -12.54 -4.99 3.91
C ALA A 13 -12.07 -3.64 3.40
N HIS A 14 -12.98 -2.67 3.39
CA HIS A 14 -12.62 -1.27 3.18
C HIS A 14 -12.01 -0.70 4.46
N VAL A 15 -11.37 0.46 4.30
CA VAL A 15 -10.95 1.31 5.39
C VAL A 15 -12.13 1.55 6.33
N ASP A 16 -11.88 1.44 7.64
CA ASP A 16 -12.87 1.68 8.68
C ASP A 16 -14.09 0.74 8.71
N HIS A 17 -14.26 -0.24 7.83
CA HIS A 17 -15.34 -1.25 7.93
C HIS A 17 -15.19 -2.21 9.13
N GLY A 18 -14.11 -2.06 9.91
CA GLY A 18 -13.93 -2.76 11.18
C GLY A 18 -13.31 -4.15 11.07
N LYS A 19 -12.51 -4.40 10.02
CA LYS A 19 -11.76 -5.66 9.83
C LYS A 19 -10.94 -6.05 11.05
N THR A 20 -10.05 -5.17 11.48
CA THR A 20 -9.16 -5.39 12.64
C THR A 20 -9.97 -5.68 13.90
N THR A 21 -11.03 -4.90 14.14
CA THR A 21 -11.94 -5.11 15.27
C THR A 21 -12.63 -6.48 15.19
N LEU A 22 -13.04 -6.92 14.00
CA LEU A 22 -13.65 -8.22 13.79
C LEU A 22 -12.67 -9.36 14.10
N VAL A 23 -11.43 -9.27 13.60
CA VAL A 23 -10.38 -10.27 13.88
C VAL A 23 -10.04 -10.33 15.36
N ASP A 24 -9.90 -9.17 16.02
CA ASP A 24 -9.63 -9.10 17.46
C ASP A 24 -10.74 -9.77 18.27
N GLU A 25 -12.00 -9.60 17.85
CA GLU A 25 -13.13 -10.19 18.54
C GLU A 25 -13.23 -11.70 18.33
N MET A 26 -12.94 -12.18 17.10
CA MET A 26 -12.77 -13.60 16.82
C MET A 26 -11.65 -14.20 17.68
N LEU A 27 -10.53 -13.49 17.82
CA LEU A 27 -9.40 -13.89 18.66
C LEU A 27 -9.80 -14.02 20.14
N LYS A 28 -10.48 -13.04 20.71
CA LYS A 28 -10.97 -13.10 22.11
C LYS A 28 -11.90 -14.28 22.35
N GLN A 29 -12.82 -14.52 21.43
CA GLN A 29 -13.84 -15.56 21.58
C GLN A 29 -13.38 -16.97 21.19
N SER A 30 -12.21 -17.10 20.57
CA SER A 30 -11.58 -18.38 20.25
C SER A 30 -11.00 -19.14 21.46
N GLY A 31 -10.94 -18.50 22.63
CA GLY A 31 -10.41 -19.12 23.85
C GLY A 31 -8.88 -19.23 23.90
N ILE A 32 -8.14 -18.59 22.98
CA ILE A 32 -6.67 -18.54 22.98
C ILE A 32 -6.12 -17.66 24.12
N PHE A 33 -6.87 -16.65 24.55
CA PHE A 33 -6.46 -15.76 25.63
C PHE A 33 -6.94 -16.28 26.99
N ARG A 34 -6.00 -16.49 27.92
CA ARG A 34 -6.32 -16.66 29.36
C ARG A 34 -6.87 -15.34 29.89
N ASP A 35 -7.82 -15.40 30.84
CA ASP A 35 -8.51 -14.26 31.49
C ASP A 35 -7.62 -13.10 32.03
N ASN A 36 -6.29 -13.21 32.00
CA ASN A 36 -5.31 -12.24 32.53
C ASN A 36 -4.39 -11.60 31.48
N GLN A 37 -4.63 -11.78 30.17
CA GLN A 37 -3.85 -11.08 29.13
C GLN A 37 -4.61 -9.82 28.71
N GLU A 38 -4.06 -8.63 29.01
CA GLU A 38 -4.59 -7.36 28.48
C GLU A 38 -4.43 -7.38 26.96
N VAL A 39 -5.53 -7.62 26.24
CA VAL A 39 -5.62 -7.46 24.80
C VAL A 39 -5.73 -5.95 24.54
N ALA A 40 -4.68 -5.33 24.03
CA ALA A 40 -4.77 -3.98 23.49
C ALA A 40 -5.87 -3.95 22.40
N GLU A 41 -6.74 -2.94 22.38
CA GLU A 41 -7.66 -2.76 21.24
C GLU A 41 -6.84 -2.57 19.95
N ARG A 42 -7.19 -3.29 18.87
CA ARG A 42 -6.56 -3.22 17.53
C ARG A 42 -5.17 -3.83 17.47
N VAL A 43 -5.05 -5.13 17.78
CA VAL A 43 -3.74 -5.81 17.82
C VAL A 43 -3.22 -6.10 16.40
N MET A 44 -4.11 -6.28 15.43
CA MET A 44 -3.74 -6.51 14.03
C MET A 44 -3.15 -5.25 13.36
N ASP A 45 -3.60 -4.05 13.72
CA ASP A 45 -3.07 -2.78 13.21
C ASP A 45 -1.90 -2.28 14.08
N SER A 46 -0.86 -3.11 14.21
CA SER A 46 0.32 -2.77 15.02
C SER A 46 1.14 -1.59 14.47
N ASN A 47 1.02 -1.28 13.17
CA ASN A 47 1.74 -0.19 12.53
C ASN A 47 0.90 1.10 12.54
N ASP A 48 1.44 2.17 13.10
CA ASP A 48 0.75 3.47 13.18
C ASP A 48 0.35 4.03 11.80
N ILE A 49 1.06 3.65 10.73
CA ILE A 49 0.74 4.03 9.34
C ILE A 49 -0.54 3.35 8.86
N GLU A 50 -0.73 2.06 9.19
CA GLU A 50 -1.93 1.31 8.83
C GLU A 50 -3.15 1.96 9.50
N LYS A 51 -3.01 2.40 10.76
CA LYS A 51 -4.05 3.12 11.50
C LYS A 51 -4.40 4.49 10.93
N GLU A 52 -3.40 5.27 10.53
CA GLU A 52 -3.63 6.64 10.02
C GLU A 52 -4.18 6.67 8.59
N ARG A 53 -3.75 5.72 7.76
CA ARG A 53 -4.24 5.58 6.38
C ARG A 53 -5.49 4.69 6.29
N GLY A 54 -5.76 3.95 7.36
CA GLY A 54 -6.87 3.00 7.47
C GLY A 54 -6.78 1.81 6.51
N ILE A 55 -5.61 1.55 5.91
CA ILE A 55 -5.36 0.44 4.99
C ILE A 55 -4.43 -0.59 5.64
N THR A 56 -4.66 -1.87 5.36
CA THR A 56 -3.66 -2.92 5.61
C THR A 56 -2.58 -2.81 4.54
N ILE A 57 -1.32 -2.78 4.97
CA ILE A 57 -0.16 -2.61 4.07
C ILE A 57 0.55 -3.95 3.90
N LEU A 58 0.73 -4.71 4.98
CA LEU A 58 1.37 -6.02 4.96
C LEU A 58 0.40 -7.10 5.44
N SER A 59 0.40 -8.25 4.77
CA SER A 59 -0.39 -9.38 5.23
C SER A 59 0.14 -9.98 6.54
N LYS A 60 -0.76 -10.13 7.52
CA LYS A 60 -0.49 -10.80 8.80
C LYS A 60 -1.31 -12.07 8.91
N ASN A 61 -0.68 -13.13 9.40
CA ASN A 61 -1.29 -14.44 9.57
C ASN A 61 -1.65 -14.63 11.05
N THR A 62 -2.89 -15.04 11.30
CA THR A 62 -3.42 -15.30 12.64
C THR A 62 -4.04 -16.68 12.69
N GLY A 63 -3.77 -17.45 13.75
CA GLY A 63 -4.36 -18.78 13.94
C GLY A 63 -5.39 -18.77 15.05
N VAL A 64 -6.64 -19.12 14.76
CA VAL A 64 -7.74 -19.21 15.72
C VAL A 64 -8.18 -20.66 15.87
N MET A 65 -8.39 -21.14 17.10
CA MET A 65 -8.94 -22.47 17.37
C MET A 65 -10.42 -22.36 17.72
N TYR A 66 -11.29 -23.10 17.03
CA TYR A 66 -12.72 -23.17 17.33
C TYR A 66 -13.20 -24.62 17.24
N ASN A 67 -13.75 -25.16 18.33
CA ASN A 67 -14.27 -26.54 18.41
C ASN A 67 -13.30 -27.63 17.88
N GLY A 68 -11.99 -27.44 18.07
CA GLY A 68 -10.95 -28.36 17.58
C GLY A 68 -10.56 -28.18 16.11
N ILE A 69 -11.12 -27.19 15.42
CA ILE A 69 -10.78 -26.80 14.05
C ILE A 69 -9.91 -25.54 14.10
N LYS A 70 -8.81 -25.54 13.34
CA LYS A 70 -7.89 -24.41 13.20
C LYS A 70 -8.32 -23.53 12.04
N ILE A 71 -8.66 -22.29 12.32
CA ILE A 71 -9.00 -21.26 11.33
C ILE A 71 -7.80 -20.33 11.21
N ASN A 72 -7.08 -20.43 10.10
CA ASN A 72 -6.02 -19.49 9.76
C ASN A 72 -6.64 -18.31 9.02
N ILE A 73 -6.46 -17.12 9.59
CA ILE A 73 -6.96 -15.86 9.06
C ILE A 73 -5.75 -15.10 8.50
N ILE A 74 -5.81 -14.77 7.21
CA ILE A 74 -4.80 -13.93 6.57
C ILE A 74 -5.42 -12.56 6.27
N ASP A 75 -4.80 -11.52 6.84
CA ASP A 75 -5.22 -10.17 6.55
C ASP A 75 -4.70 -9.72 5.17
N THR A 76 -5.57 -9.25 4.28
CA THR A 76 -5.17 -8.81 2.93
C THR A 76 -5.09 -7.29 2.82
N PRO A 77 -4.06 -6.74 2.13
CA PRO A 77 -4.04 -5.34 1.72
C PRO A 77 -5.23 -5.02 0.81
N GLY A 78 -5.95 -3.94 1.11
CA GLY A 78 -7.12 -3.52 0.33
C GLY A 78 -6.79 -2.65 -0.89
N HIS A 79 -5.53 -2.26 -1.09
CA HIS A 79 -5.15 -1.26 -2.09
C HIS A 79 -4.45 -1.87 -3.32
N ALA A 80 -4.80 -1.40 -4.53
CA ALA A 80 -4.34 -1.96 -5.81
C ALA A 80 -2.82 -2.00 -6.00
N ASP A 81 -2.08 -1.03 -5.44
CA ASP A 81 -0.60 -1.00 -5.50
C ASP A 81 0.07 -2.20 -4.80
N PHE A 82 -0.65 -2.92 -3.93
CA PHE A 82 -0.23 -4.18 -3.32
C PHE A 82 -0.82 -5.41 -4.03
N GLY A 83 -1.32 -5.26 -5.25
CA GLY A 83 -2.04 -6.33 -5.97
C GLY A 83 -1.25 -7.63 -6.12
N GLY A 84 0.06 -7.54 -6.36
CA GLY A 84 0.90 -8.75 -6.39
C GLY A 84 1.04 -9.43 -5.02
N GLU A 85 0.94 -8.72 -3.90
CA GLU A 85 0.83 -9.31 -2.55
C GLU A 85 -0.52 -9.98 -2.33
N VAL A 86 -1.60 -9.31 -2.71
CA VAL A 86 -2.95 -9.84 -2.64
C VAL A 86 -3.06 -11.18 -3.37
N GLU A 87 -2.59 -11.27 -4.62
CA GLU A 87 -2.63 -12.53 -5.40
C GLU A 87 -1.82 -13.66 -4.73
N ARG A 88 -0.68 -13.34 -4.09
CA ARG A 88 0.15 -14.32 -3.36
C ARG A 88 -0.58 -14.89 -2.15
N VAL A 89 -1.28 -14.01 -1.43
CA VAL A 89 -1.99 -14.34 -0.21
C VAL A 89 -3.25 -15.14 -0.50
N LEU A 90 -3.99 -14.75 -1.54
CA LEU A 90 -5.20 -15.46 -1.95
C LEU A 90 -4.94 -16.92 -2.35
N LYS A 91 -3.73 -17.27 -2.83
CA LYS A 91 -3.33 -18.67 -3.11
C LYS A 91 -3.15 -19.53 -1.84
N MET A 92 -2.94 -18.91 -0.69
CA MET A 92 -2.80 -19.63 0.59
C MET A 92 -4.14 -19.95 1.25
N VAL A 93 -5.24 -19.41 0.75
CA VAL A 93 -6.57 -19.54 1.38
C VAL A 93 -7.52 -20.37 0.51
N ASN A 94 -8.60 -20.83 1.13
CA ASN A 94 -9.65 -21.62 0.50
C ASN A 94 -10.98 -20.84 0.39
N GLY A 95 -11.07 -19.68 1.02
CA GLY A 95 -12.21 -18.79 0.95
C GLY A 95 -11.88 -17.39 1.48
N VAL A 96 -12.82 -16.47 1.26
CA VAL A 96 -12.69 -15.07 1.67
C VAL A 96 -13.90 -14.61 2.47
N VAL A 97 -13.67 -13.78 3.47
CA VAL A 97 -14.71 -13.08 4.22
C VAL A 97 -14.67 -11.61 3.82
N LEU A 98 -15.71 -11.16 3.10
CA LEU A 98 -15.90 -9.78 2.70
C LEU A 98 -16.60 -9.02 3.83
N VAL A 99 -15.92 -8.08 4.47
CA VAL A 99 -16.47 -7.25 5.54
C VAL A 99 -16.99 -5.93 4.97
N VAL A 100 -18.30 -5.72 5.10
CA VAL A 100 -19.03 -4.57 4.59
C VAL A 100 -19.66 -3.82 5.75
N ASP A 101 -19.57 -2.49 5.78
CA ASP A 101 -20.24 -1.69 6.81
C ASP A 101 -21.75 -1.60 6.53
N ALA A 102 -22.56 -1.86 7.55
CA ALA A 102 -24.01 -1.91 7.47
C ALA A 102 -24.68 -0.57 7.13
N PHE A 103 -23.95 0.54 7.20
CA PHE A 103 -24.41 1.87 6.79
C PHE A 103 -23.80 2.30 5.45
N GLU A 104 -22.49 2.15 5.30
CA GLU A 104 -21.78 2.65 4.12
C GLU A 104 -21.97 1.75 2.89
N GLY A 105 -22.11 0.44 3.07
CA GLY A 105 -22.21 -0.52 1.96
C GLY A 105 -20.86 -0.89 1.34
N PRO A 106 -20.85 -1.62 0.21
CA PRO A 106 -19.62 -2.07 -0.42
C PRO A 106 -18.84 -0.92 -1.09
N MET A 107 -17.54 -0.83 -0.81
CA MET A 107 -16.71 0.30 -1.24
C MET A 107 -15.75 -0.04 -2.39
N PRO A 108 -15.43 0.91 -3.29
CA PRO A 108 -14.62 0.69 -4.49
C PRO A 108 -13.26 -0.01 -4.26
N GLN A 109 -12.62 0.27 -3.12
CA GLN A 109 -11.30 -0.26 -2.77
C GLN A 109 -11.33 -1.78 -2.58
N THR A 110 -12.43 -2.34 -2.06
CA THR A 110 -12.58 -3.79 -1.86
C THR A 110 -12.80 -4.55 -3.17
N LYS A 111 -13.32 -3.87 -4.19
CA LYS A 111 -13.68 -4.49 -5.47
C LYS A 111 -12.48 -5.14 -6.15
N PHE A 112 -11.28 -4.54 -6.05
CA PHE A 112 -10.07 -5.10 -6.66
C PHE A 112 -9.71 -6.47 -6.06
N VAL A 113 -9.61 -6.54 -4.73
CA VAL A 113 -9.24 -7.77 -4.01
C VAL A 113 -10.32 -8.83 -4.17
N LEU A 114 -11.59 -8.43 -4.10
CA LEU A 114 -12.73 -9.32 -4.31
C LEU A 114 -12.73 -9.90 -5.72
N LYS A 115 -12.53 -9.09 -6.77
CA LYS A 115 -12.41 -9.58 -8.14
C LYS A 115 -11.34 -10.65 -8.29
N LYS A 116 -10.17 -10.46 -7.66
CA LYS A 116 -9.08 -11.45 -7.66
C LYS A 116 -9.44 -12.74 -6.93
N ALA A 117 -10.19 -12.64 -5.83
CA ALA A 117 -10.69 -13.82 -5.14
C ALA A 117 -11.70 -14.60 -6.00
N LEU A 118 -12.58 -13.90 -6.72
CA LEU A 118 -13.56 -14.49 -7.63
C LEU A 118 -12.89 -15.17 -8.83
N GLU A 119 -11.87 -14.53 -9.44
CA GLU A 119 -11.04 -15.10 -10.53
C GLU A 119 -10.34 -16.41 -10.11
N LEU A 120 -10.06 -16.59 -8.81
CA LEU A 120 -9.47 -17.80 -8.23
C LEU A 120 -10.50 -18.85 -7.79
N ASP A 121 -11.79 -18.64 -8.09
CA ASP A 121 -12.91 -19.51 -7.71
C ASP A 121 -12.98 -19.79 -6.19
N LEU A 122 -12.59 -18.81 -5.37
CA LEU A 122 -12.66 -18.92 -3.91
C LEU A 122 -14.10 -18.77 -3.41
N SER A 123 -14.48 -19.54 -2.39
CA SER A 123 -15.75 -19.36 -1.69
C SER A 123 -15.80 -18.00 -0.99
N VAL A 124 -16.93 -17.31 -1.06
CA VAL A 124 -17.12 -15.98 -0.46
C VAL A 124 -18.13 -16.08 0.69
N ILE A 125 -17.86 -15.38 1.79
CA ILE A 125 -18.82 -15.12 2.87
C ILE A 125 -18.91 -13.61 3.02
N VAL A 126 -20.12 -13.06 3.09
CA VAL A 126 -20.31 -11.62 3.33
C VAL A 126 -20.63 -11.39 4.80
N CYS A 127 -19.80 -10.59 5.46
CA CYS A 127 -19.99 -10.15 6.84
C CYS A 127 -20.40 -8.67 6.85
N VAL A 128 -21.68 -8.41 7.10
CA VAL A 128 -22.24 -7.05 7.25
C VAL A 128 -22.01 -6.61 8.69
N ASN A 129 -20.99 -5.79 8.91
CA ASN A 129 -20.51 -5.36 10.21
C ASN A 129 -21.11 -4.02 10.65
N LYS A 130 -21.02 -3.72 11.96
CA LYS A 130 -21.54 -2.50 12.62
C LYS A 130 -23.05 -2.35 12.57
N VAL A 131 -23.78 -3.46 12.64
CA VAL A 131 -25.26 -3.46 12.75
C VAL A 131 -25.77 -2.89 14.07
N ASP A 132 -24.90 -2.58 15.03
CA ASP A 132 -25.22 -1.86 16.28
C ASP A 132 -25.53 -0.37 16.05
N ARG A 133 -25.19 0.17 14.87
CA ARG A 133 -25.39 1.59 14.56
C ARG A 133 -26.89 1.89 14.37
N PRO A 134 -27.42 2.98 14.98
CA PRO A 134 -28.83 3.38 14.78
C PRO A 134 -29.19 3.70 13.33
N GLU A 135 -28.21 4.10 12.53
CA GLU A 135 -28.36 4.46 11.12
C GLU A 135 -28.10 3.28 10.18
N ALA A 136 -27.83 2.07 10.69
CA ALA A 136 -27.55 0.91 9.87
C ALA A 136 -28.74 0.55 8.96
N ARG A 137 -28.43 0.19 7.72
CA ARG A 137 -29.35 -0.21 6.64
C ARG A 137 -28.96 -1.59 6.08
N PRO A 138 -28.92 -2.63 6.93
CA PRO A 138 -28.35 -3.93 6.58
C PRO A 138 -29.02 -4.59 5.36
N ASP A 139 -30.34 -4.47 5.21
CA ASP A 139 -31.06 -5.06 4.07
C ASP A 139 -30.66 -4.42 2.74
N GLU A 140 -30.56 -3.09 2.69
CA GLU A 140 -30.11 -2.37 1.48
C GLU A 140 -28.66 -2.71 1.13
N VAL A 141 -27.79 -2.85 2.15
CA VAL A 141 -26.37 -3.21 1.95
C VAL A 141 -26.21 -4.63 1.41
N VAL A 142 -27.10 -5.56 1.79
CA VAL A 142 -27.13 -6.91 1.22
C VAL A 142 -27.39 -6.84 -0.27
N ASP A 143 -28.42 -6.10 -0.70
CA ASP A 143 -28.77 -5.91 -2.11
C ASP A 143 -27.60 -5.26 -2.88
N GLU A 144 -27.02 -4.17 -2.35
CA GLU A 144 -25.85 -3.50 -2.96
C GLU A 144 -24.64 -4.44 -3.10
N THR A 145 -24.44 -5.34 -2.14
CA THR A 145 -23.32 -6.30 -2.18
C THR A 145 -23.55 -7.41 -3.20
N LEU A 146 -24.81 -7.88 -3.34
CA LEU A 146 -25.17 -8.81 -4.40
C LEU A 146 -24.99 -8.18 -5.78
N GLU A 147 -25.44 -6.94 -5.97
CA GLU A 147 -25.21 -6.17 -7.20
C GLU A 147 -23.71 -6.10 -7.51
N LEU A 148 -22.87 -5.81 -6.51
CA LEU A 148 -21.42 -5.80 -6.69
C LEU A 148 -20.88 -7.17 -7.13
N LEU A 149 -21.30 -8.27 -6.51
CA LEU A 149 -20.84 -9.60 -6.91
C LEU A 149 -21.22 -9.90 -8.37
N MET A 150 -22.42 -9.50 -8.79
CA MET A 150 -22.86 -9.61 -10.19
C MET A 150 -22.05 -8.71 -11.13
N GLU A 151 -21.72 -7.48 -10.72
CA GLU A 151 -20.83 -6.57 -11.49
C GLU A 151 -19.43 -7.15 -11.71
N LEU A 152 -18.96 -7.97 -10.77
CA LEU A 152 -17.63 -8.59 -10.82
C LEU A 152 -17.61 -9.97 -11.49
N ASP A 153 -18.70 -10.34 -12.19
CA ASP A 153 -18.87 -11.64 -12.87
C ASP A 153 -18.72 -12.85 -11.93
N ALA A 154 -19.22 -12.76 -10.69
CA ALA A 154 -19.23 -13.87 -9.75
C ALA A 154 -20.00 -15.08 -10.30
N GLY A 155 -19.46 -16.28 -10.11
CA GLY A 155 -20.13 -17.53 -10.49
C GLY A 155 -21.31 -17.88 -9.58
N ASP A 156 -22.16 -18.82 -10.01
CA ASP A 156 -23.38 -19.21 -9.27
C ASP A 156 -23.10 -19.58 -7.79
N LYS A 157 -22.03 -20.36 -7.55
CA LYS A 157 -21.60 -20.75 -6.19
C LYS A 157 -21.23 -19.54 -5.32
N GLN A 158 -20.68 -18.50 -5.93
CA GLN A 158 -20.23 -17.29 -5.24
C GLN A 158 -21.39 -16.31 -5.00
N LEU A 159 -22.41 -16.33 -5.86
CA LEU A 159 -23.65 -15.56 -5.69
C LEU A 159 -24.53 -16.14 -4.57
N ASP A 160 -24.51 -17.47 -4.38
CA ASP A 160 -25.19 -18.15 -3.26
C ASP A 160 -24.39 -18.06 -1.94
N CYS A 161 -23.61 -17.00 -1.73
CA CYS A 161 -22.82 -16.81 -0.52
C CYS A 161 -23.70 -16.49 0.70
N PRO A 162 -23.34 -16.99 1.90
CA PRO A 162 -24.06 -16.65 3.12
C PRO A 162 -23.75 -15.22 3.57
N PHE A 163 -24.78 -14.56 4.09
CA PHE A 163 -24.68 -13.25 4.74
C PHE A 163 -24.72 -13.41 6.26
N VAL A 164 -23.74 -12.82 6.94
CA VAL A 164 -23.62 -12.81 8.39
C VAL A 164 -23.64 -11.36 8.87
N PHE A 165 -24.58 -11.02 9.75
CA PHE A 165 -24.67 -9.71 10.37
C PHE A 165 -23.86 -9.68 11.67
N ALA A 166 -22.95 -8.73 11.81
CA ALA A 166 -22.05 -8.67 12.96
C ALA A 166 -21.97 -7.27 13.57
N SER A 167 -21.72 -7.23 14.88
CA SER A 167 -21.14 -6.08 15.56
C SER A 167 -19.84 -6.50 16.22
N ALA A 168 -18.72 -6.18 15.57
CA ALA A 168 -17.40 -6.41 16.14
C ALA A 168 -17.17 -5.61 17.44
N LYS A 169 -17.92 -4.50 17.64
CA LYS A 169 -17.84 -3.66 18.84
C LYS A 169 -18.56 -4.29 20.03
N GLU A 170 -19.76 -4.83 19.79
CA GLU A 170 -20.56 -5.46 20.85
C GLU A 170 -20.27 -6.96 21.02
N GLY A 171 -19.49 -7.55 20.11
CA GLY A 171 -19.01 -8.91 20.24
C GLY A 171 -19.97 -10.00 19.75
N PHE A 172 -20.86 -9.71 18.80
CA PHE A 172 -21.81 -10.70 18.31
C PHE A 172 -21.85 -10.80 16.78
N ALA A 173 -22.24 -11.98 16.29
CA ALA A 173 -22.66 -12.24 14.93
C ALA A 173 -24.01 -12.97 14.93
N THR A 174 -24.80 -12.83 13.87
CA THR A 174 -26.09 -13.48 13.68
C THR A 174 -26.39 -13.65 12.19
N LEU A 175 -27.14 -14.69 11.83
CA LEU A 175 -27.65 -14.88 10.46
C LEU A 175 -28.99 -14.15 10.23
N ASP A 176 -29.64 -13.75 11.32
CA ASP A 176 -30.93 -13.05 11.32
C ASP A 176 -30.82 -11.81 12.21
N LEU A 177 -31.22 -10.64 11.69
CA LEU A 177 -31.14 -9.35 12.39
C LEU A 177 -31.97 -9.32 13.68
N ASP A 178 -33.06 -10.09 13.72
CA ASP A 178 -33.94 -10.28 14.88
C ASP A 178 -33.49 -11.44 15.79
N GLY A 179 -32.41 -12.13 15.42
CA GLY A 179 -31.84 -13.26 16.14
C GLY A 179 -31.17 -12.91 17.47
N GLU A 180 -30.67 -13.93 18.15
CA GLU A 180 -30.04 -13.79 19.46
C GLU A 180 -28.62 -13.21 19.34
N LYS A 181 -28.41 -12.01 19.89
CA LYS A 181 -27.14 -11.25 19.83
C LYS A 181 -26.27 -11.54 21.04
N LYS A 182 -25.43 -12.59 20.97
CA LYS A 182 -24.63 -13.05 22.12
C LYS A 182 -23.13 -13.17 21.85
N ASP A 183 -22.75 -13.88 20.80
CA ASP A 183 -21.36 -14.24 20.52
C ASP A 183 -21.08 -14.32 19.01
N MET A 184 -19.82 -14.53 18.64
CA MET A 184 -19.36 -14.65 17.26
C MET A 184 -19.49 -16.06 16.69
N LYS A 185 -20.14 -16.99 17.40
CA LYS A 185 -20.28 -18.39 16.93
C LYS A 185 -20.92 -18.49 15.55
N PRO A 186 -21.97 -17.71 15.19
CA PRO A 186 -22.55 -17.82 13.86
C PRO A 186 -21.53 -17.55 12.75
N LEU A 187 -20.58 -16.64 12.95
CA LEU A 187 -19.52 -16.38 11.98
C LEU A 187 -18.55 -17.58 11.87
N PHE A 188 -18.12 -18.14 13.00
CA PHE A 188 -17.25 -19.32 13.01
C PHE A 188 -17.88 -20.54 12.35
N GLU A 189 -19.14 -20.80 12.65
CA GLU A 189 -19.90 -21.93 12.09
C GLU A 189 -20.11 -21.74 10.59
N THR A 190 -20.49 -20.55 10.14
CA THR A 190 -20.62 -20.23 8.70
C THR A 190 -19.30 -20.44 7.94
N ILE A 191 -18.16 -20.03 8.54
CA ILE A 191 -16.82 -20.27 7.96
C ILE A 191 -16.56 -21.76 7.78
N ILE A 192 -16.85 -22.58 8.79
CA ILE A 192 -16.57 -24.02 8.75
C ILE A 192 -17.47 -24.74 7.75
N GLU A 193 -18.74 -24.34 7.65
CA GLU A 193 -19.75 -24.95 6.78
C GLU A 193 -19.57 -24.57 5.31
N HIS A 194 -19.24 -23.31 5.01
CA HIS A 194 -19.23 -22.80 3.64
C HIS A 194 -17.84 -22.75 2.99
N ILE A 195 -16.78 -22.56 3.77
CA ILE A 195 -15.41 -22.55 3.23
C ILE A 195 -14.88 -23.98 3.18
N GLU A 196 -14.36 -24.34 2.02
CA GLU A 196 -13.83 -25.69 1.78
C GLU A 196 -12.56 -25.94 2.60
N ALA A 197 -12.45 -27.17 3.11
CA ALA A 197 -11.23 -27.65 3.73
C ALA A 197 -10.07 -27.67 2.72
N PRO A 198 -8.84 -27.35 3.12
CA PRO A 198 -7.69 -27.50 2.24
C PRO A 198 -7.52 -28.96 1.80
N GLU A 199 -7.26 -29.13 0.51
CA GLU A 199 -7.02 -30.43 -0.11
C GLU A 199 -5.57 -30.58 -0.53
N GLY A 200 -5.04 -31.78 -0.34
CA GLY A 200 -3.74 -32.16 -0.88
C GLY A 200 -3.44 -33.62 -0.61
N ASP A 201 -2.32 -34.10 -1.12
CA ASP A 201 -1.93 -35.50 -1.01
C ASP A 201 -0.74 -35.66 -0.06
N PRO A 202 -0.94 -36.27 1.14
CA PRO A 202 0.15 -36.52 2.08
C PRO A 202 1.21 -37.51 1.55
N GLU A 203 0.85 -38.36 0.58
CA GLU A 203 1.75 -39.37 0.02
C GLU A 203 2.58 -38.84 -1.16
N LYS A 204 2.22 -37.66 -1.71
CA LYS A 204 3.02 -37.01 -2.74
C LYS A 204 4.27 -36.36 -2.15
N PRO A 205 5.31 -36.13 -2.99
CA PRO A 205 6.47 -35.35 -2.58
C PRO A 205 6.07 -34.02 -1.97
N LEU A 206 6.80 -33.60 -0.93
CA LEU A 206 6.59 -32.31 -0.28
C LEU A 206 6.55 -31.18 -1.31
N GLN A 207 5.58 -30.29 -1.19
CA GLN A 207 5.53 -29.02 -1.91
C GLN A 207 5.03 -27.91 -0.99
N VAL A 208 5.86 -26.89 -0.80
CA VAL A 208 5.51 -25.67 -0.06
C VAL A 208 5.91 -24.47 -0.91
N LEU A 209 4.91 -23.74 -1.42
CA LEU A 209 5.14 -22.49 -2.13
C LEU A 209 5.37 -21.35 -1.13
N ILE A 210 6.49 -20.64 -1.25
CA ILE A 210 6.77 -19.45 -0.45
C ILE A 210 6.03 -18.26 -1.04
N SER A 211 4.99 -17.83 -0.35
CA SER A 211 4.12 -16.72 -0.76
C SER A 211 4.57 -15.39 -0.16
N THR A 212 5.05 -15.37 1.08
CA THR A 212 5.54 -14.17 1.76
C THR A 212 6.87 -14.44 2.46
N ILE A 213 7.65 -13.38 2.67
CA ILE A 213 8.91 -13.43 3.41
C ILE A 213 8.83 -12.44 4.56
N ASP A 214 9.28 -12.90 5.71
CA ASP A 214 9.51 -12.11 6.90
C ASP A 214 11.01 -12.16 7.24
N TYR A 215 11.47 -11.24 8.08
CA TYR A 215 12.87 -11.14 8.46
C TYR A 215 13.03 -10.94 9.96
N ASN A 216 13.94 -11.70 10.56
CA ASN A 216 14.31 -11.56 11.97
C ASN A 216 15.84 -11.50 12.12
N GLU A 217 16.36 -10.58 12.94
CA GLU A 217 17.81 -10.41 13.13
C GLU A 217 18.54 -11.65 13.66
N TYR A 218 17.86 -12.52 14.42
CA TYR A 218 18.46 -13.72 15.02
C TYR A 218 18.36 -14.96 14.13
N VAL A 219 17.30 -15.06 13.33
CA VAL A 219 16.97 -16.27 12.57
C VAL A 219 17.17 -16.08 11.05
N GLY A 220 17.32 -14.84 10.61
CA GLY A 220 17.43 -14.46 9.19
C GLY A 220 16.07 -14.39 8.51
N ARG A 221 16.04 -14.71 7.21
CA ARG A 221 14.81 -14.77 6.42
C ARG A 221 13.93 -15.93 6.87
N ILE A 222 12.64 -15.66 6.95
CA ILE A 222 11.59 -16.60 7.30
C ILE A 222 10.60 -16.64 6.13
N GLY A 223 10.55 -17.75 5.41
CA GLY A 223 9.57 -17.94 4.34
C GLY A 223 8.25 -18.43 4.91
N ILE A 224 7.14 -17.84 4.48
CA ILE A 224 5.80 -18.25 4.89
C ILE A 224 5.09 -18.82 3.67
N GLY A 225 4.50 -19.99 3.85
CA GLY A 225 3.84 -20.72 2.78
C GLY A 225 2.84 -21.74 3.28
N LYS A 226 1.95 -22.17 2.39
CA LYS A 226 1.01 -23.27 2.64
C LYS A 226 1.64 -24.58 2.18
N VAL A 227 1.48 -25.64 2.95
CA VAL A 227 1.86 -27.00 2.53
C VAL A 227 0.78 -27.54 1.60
N ASP A 228 1.06 -27.67 0.30
CA ASP A 228 0.09 -28.18 -0.66
C ASP A 228 0.12 -29.72 -0.74
N ASN A 229 1.30 -30.33 -0.66
CA ASN A 229 1.47 -31.78 -0.70
C ASN A 229 2.56 -32.25 0.27
N GLY A 230 2.46 -33.50 0.72
CA GLY A 230 3.44 -34.13 1.61
C GLY A 230 3.47 -33.60 3.04
N GLU A 231 4.60 -33.83 3.71
CA GLU A 231 4.85 -33.41 5.10
C GLU A 231 6.22 -32.73 5.21
N ILE A 232 6.28 -31.60 5.90
CA ILE A 232 7.52 -30.90 6.24
C ILE A 232 7.87 -31.12 7.71
N ALA A 233 9.14 -31.33 8.00
CA ALA A 233 9.64 -31.55 9.35
C ALA A 233 10.96 -30.83 9.60
N VAL A 234 11.21 -30.50 10.86
CA VAL A 234 12.49 -29.89 11.29
C VAL A 234 13.63 -30.88 11.02
N ASN A 235 14.76 -30.38 10.54
CA ASN A 235 15.93 -31.14 10.09
C ASN A 235 15.74 -32.00 8.83
N LYS A 236 14.58 -31.92 8.15
CA LYS A 236 14.40 -32.57 6.84
C LYS A 236 15.29 -31.90 5.81
N GLU A 237 15.99 -32.70 5.01
CA GLU A 237 16.69 -32.21 3.81
C GLU A 237 15.68 -32.01 2.69
N CYS A 238 15.65 -30.82 2.12
CA CYS A 238 14.75 -30.41 1.05
C CYS A 238 15.55 -29.81 -0.10
N ILE A 239 14.90 -29.58 -1.22
CA ILE A 239 15.45 -28.83 -2.35
C ILE A 239 14.55 -27.64 -2.66
N VAL A 240 15.15 -26.47 -2.82
CA VAL A 240 14.45 -25.27 -3.27
C VAL A 240 14.50 -25.24 -4.79
N VAL A 241 13.32 -25.14 -5.41
CA VAL A 241 13.15 -24.99 -6.85
C VAL A 241 12.31 -23.77 -7.17
N ASN A 242 12.43 -23.23 -8.38
CA ASN A 242 11.63 -22.09 -8.82
C ASN A 242 11.05 -22.33 -10.22
N ALA A 243 9.77 -22.01 -10.41
CA ALA A 243 9.09 -22.23 -11.68
C ALA A 243 9.60 -21.30 -12.81
N HIS A 244 10.09 -20.10 -12.47
CA HIS A 244 10.61 -19.10 -13.41
C HIS A 244 12.12 -19.19 -13.60
N ASP A 245 12.82 -19.87 -12.69
CA ASP A 245 14.25 -20.12 -12.77
C ASP A 245 14.52 -21.63 -12.64
N PRO A 246 14.52 -22.37 -13.77
CA PRO A 246 14.77 -23.81 -13.78
C PRO A 246 16.16 -24.23 -13.29
N GLU A 247 17.13 -23.31 -13.28
CA GLU A 247 18.49 -23.55 -12.81
C GLU A 247 18.57 -23.49 -11.28
N ARG A 248 17.62 -22.81 -10.63
CA ARG A 248 17.54 -22.73 -9.18
C ARG A 248 17.19 -24.08 -8.58
N LYS A 249 18.22 -24.79 -8.12
CA LYS A 249 18.15 -26.09 -7.46
C LYS A 249 19.15 -26.13 -6.32
N GLU A 250 18.73 -25.73 -5.13
CA GLU A 250 19.61 -25.68 -3.97
C GLU A 250 19.14 -26.64 -2.88
N LYS A 251 20.06 -27.48 -2.39
CA LYS A 251 19.77 -28.36 -1.24
C LYS A 251 19.81 -27.54 0.04
N VAL A 252 18.74 -27.61 0.80
CA VAL A 252 18.57 -26.85 2.03
C VAL A 252 18.13 -27.76 3.16
N ARG A 253 18.34 -27.31 4.40
CA ARG A 253 17.90 -28.02 5.59
C ARG A 253 17.04 -27.11 6.44
N ILE A 254 15.85 -27.60 6.80
CA ILE A 254 14.92 -26.85 7.63
C ILE A 254 15.46 -26.78 9.05
N THR A 255 15.79 -25.57 9.52
CA THR A 255 16.39 -25.39 10.86
C THR A 255 15.32 -25.23 11.92
N LYS A 256 14.29 -24.43 11.63
CA LYS A 256 13.09 -24.33 12.46
C LYS A 256 11.85 -24.19 11.59
N LEU A 257 10.75 -24.66 12.15
CA LEU A 257 9.42 -24.65 11.57
C LEU A 257 8.46 -24.08 12.61
N TYR A 258 7.63 -23.12 12.21
CA TYR A 258 6.63 -22.51 13.07
C TYR A 258 5.24 -22.65 12.43
N GLU A 259 4.23 -22.75 13.28
CA GLU A 259 2.84 -22.48 12.92
C GLU A 259 2.33 -21.24 13.66
N PHE A 260 1.28 -20.62 13.11
CA PHE A 260 0.63 -19.47 13.73
C PHE A 260 -0.41 -19.95 14.76
N GLU A 261 -0.37 -19.39 15.96
CA GLU A 261 -1.35 -19.60 17.03
C GLU A 261 -1.59 -18.25 17.73
N GLY A 262 -2.84 -17.76 17.67
CA GLY A 262 -3.14 -16.37 17.93
C GLY A 262 -2.33 -15.48 16.98
N LEU A 263 -1.58 -14.56 17.57
CA LEU A 263 -0.67 -13.64 16.87
C LEU A 263 0.79 -14.10 16.92
N ASP A 264 1.07 -15.16 17.68
CA ASP A 264 2.42 -15.66 17.92
C ASP A 264 2.77 -16.78 16.94
N LYS A 265 4.08 -16.97 16.74
CA LYS A 265 4.65 -18.10 16.00
C LYS A 265 5.11 -19.15 17.01
N VAL A 266 4.53 -20.34 16.96
CA VAL A 266 4.84 -21.45 17.87
C VAL A 266 5.70 -22.47 17.14
N ASP A 267 6.81 -22.88 17.77
CA ASP A 267 7.71 -23.92 17.23
C ASP A 267 6.96 -25.26 17.10
N VAL A 268 6.97 -25.85 15.91
CA VAL A 268 6.39 -27.17 15.62
C VAL A 268 7.46 -28.13 15.07
N LYS A 269 7.28 -29.44 15.30
CA LYS A 269 8.24 -30.46 14.81
C LYS A 269 7.98 -30.86 13.37
N ASN A 270 6.70 -30.93 12.99
CA ASN A 270 6.22 -31.27 11.67
C ASN A 270 4.94 -30.51 11.37
N ALA A 271 4.65 -30.38 10.07
CA ALA A 271 3.41 -29.82 9.56
C ALA A 271 3.01 -30.58 8.31
N GLN A 272 1.71 -30.74 8.12
CA GLN A 272 1.11 -31.51 7.05
C GLN A 272 0.40 -30.60 6.05
N VAL A 273 -0.13 -31.20 4.99
CA VAL A 273 -1.00 -30.57 4.00
C VAL A 273 -2.01 -29.62 4.65
N GLY A 274 -2.18 -28.43 4.06
CA GLY A 274 -3.14 -27.41 4.49
C GLY A 274 -2.64 -26.49 5.60
N SER A 275 -1.57 -26.86 6.34
CA SER A 275 -0.95 -25.97 7.32
C SER A 275 -0.26 -24.79 6.65
N ILE A 276 -0.44 -23.59 7.22
CA ILE A 276 0.37 -22.41 6.90
C ILE A 276 1.54 -22.35 7.86
N VAL A 277 2.75 -22.47 7.32
CA VAL A 277 3.98 -22.61 8.09
C VAL A 277 4.94 -21.46 7.82
N ALA A 278 5.72 -21.11 8.84
CA ALA A 278 6.86 -20.22 8.71
C ALA A 278 8.16 -21.02 8.85
N ILE A 279 9.02 -20.93 7.84
CA ILE A 279 10.21 -21.77 7.68
C ILE A 279 11.44 -20.91 7.77
N SER A 280 12.44 -21.33 8.54
CA SER A 280 13.69 -20.60 8.69
C SER A 280 14.94 -21.49 8.60
N GLY A 281 16.09 -20.86 8.37
CA GLY A 281 17.37 -21.52 8.12
C GLY A 281 17.76 -21.63 6.64
N ILE A 282 17.08 -20.87 5.77
CA ILE A 282 17.39 -20.76 4.34
C ILE A 282 17.72 -19.29 4.06
N SER A 283 18.99 -18.98 3.84
CA SER A 283 19.48 -17.60 3.69
C SER A 283 18.98 -16.93 2.41
N ASP A 284 18.98 -17.66 1.30
CA ASP A 284 18.67 -17.09 -0.03
C ASP A 284 17.22 -17.32 -0.46
N LEU A 285 16.30 -17.59 0.48
CA LEU A 285 14.89 -17.84 0.14
C LEU A 285 14.26 -16.62 -0.55
N SER A 286 13.51 -16.87 -1.62
CA SER A 286 12.81 -15.86 -2.42
C SER A 286 11.33 -16.21 -2.59
N ILE A 287 10.52 -15.21 -2.87
CA ILE A 287 9.09 -15.41 -3.13
C ILE A 287 8.91 -16.11 -4.48
N GLY A 288 8.01 -17.08 -4.53
CA GLY A 288 7.82 -17.95 -5.68
C GLY A 288 8.73 -19.20 -5.69
N ASP A 289 9.67 -19.30 -4.73
CA ASP A 289 10.38 -20.55 -4.50
C ASP A 289 9.42 -21.61 -3.95
N THR A 290 9.58 -22.84 -4.41
CA THR A 290 8.89 -24.02 -3.88
C THR A 290 9.91 -24.89 -3.15
N ILE A 291 9.65 -25.19 -1.89
CA ILE A 291 10.43 -26.15 -1.11
C ILE A 291 9.84 -27.54 -1.37
N CYS A 292 10.67 -28.42 -1.94
CA CYS A 292 10.27 -29.76 -2.31
C CYS A 292 11.15 -30.85 -1.69
N ASP A 293 10.69 -32.10 -1.76
CA ASP A 293 11.53 -33.25 -1.45
C ASP A 293 12.64 -33.45 -2.50
N VAL A 294 13.78 -33.98 -2.06
CA VAL A 294 14.99 -34.14 -2.89
C VAL A 294 14.74 -35.03 -4.11
N ASP A 295 13.90 -36.06 -3.98
CA ASP A 295 13.66 -37.09 -5.00
C ASP A 295 12.43 -36.80 -5.89
N GLY A 296 11.75 -35.65 -5.72
CA GLY A 296 10.49 -35.33 -6.39
C GLY A 296 10.26 -33.82 -6.57
N ALA A 297 11.29 -33.09 -6.98
CA ALA A 297 11.28 -31.63 -7.04
C ALA A 297 10.46 -31.08 -8.21
N GLU A 298 9.18 -30.81 -7.97
CA GLU A 298 8.28 -30.12 -8.90
C GLU A 298 7.91 -28.74 -8.32
N ALA A 299 8.24 -27.68 -9.06
CA ALA A 299 7.93 -26.31 -8.67
C ALA A 299 6.44 -26.02 -8.88
N ILE A 300 5.81 -25.36 -7.92
CA ILE A 300 4.43 -24.89 -8.07
C ILE A 300 4.45 -23.66 -8.99
N PRO A 301 3.63 -23.63 -10.06
CA PRO A 301 3.52 -22.45 -10.92
C PRO A 301 3.14 -21.21 -10.12
N PHE A 302 3.99 -20.20 -10.20
CA PHE A 302 3.80 -18.93 -9.52
C PHE A 302 3.71 -17.80 -10.55
N GLN A 303 3.08 -16.68 -10.20
CA GLN A 303 3.01 -15.52 -11.10
C GLN A 303 4.26 -14.67 -10.94
N LYS A 304 4.92 -14.27 -12.03
CA LYS A 304 6.18 -13.53 -11.91
C LYS A 304 5.96 -12.22 -11.13
N ILE A 305 6.87 -11.93 -10.20
CA ILE A 305 6.86 -10.68 -9.45
C ILE A 305 7.05 -9.53 -10.45
N SER A 306 6.06 -8.65 -10.56
CA SER A 306 6.16 -7.43 -11.38
C SER A 306 7.38 -6.61 -10.98
N GLU A 307 8.16 -6.21 -11.99
CA GLU A 307 9.35 -5.37 -11.86
C GLU A 307 8.96 -3.95 -11.41
N PRO A 308 9.87 -3.22 -10.73
CA PRO A 308 9.61 -1.83 -10.37
C PRO A 308 9.48 -0.96 -11.63
N THR A 309 8.49 -0.07 -11.63
CA THR A 309 8.20 0.83 -12.76
C THR A 309 8.64 2.27 -12.49
N ILE A 310 8.79 2.63 -11.21
CA ILE A 310 9.12 3.98 -10.75
C ILE A 310 10.40 3.95 -9.92
N SER A 311 11.21 4.99 -10.04
CA SER A 311 12.42 5.20 -9.25
C SER A 311 12.51 6.61 -8.68
N MET A 312 13.13 6.73 -7.51
CA MET A 312 13.40 8.00 -6.81
C MET A 312 14.82 7.98 -6.25
N GLN A 313 15.46 9.15 -6.19
CA GLN A 313 16.74 9.30 -5.50
C GLN A 313 16.48 9.60 -4.03
N PHE A 314 17.03 8.76 -3.14
CA PHE A 314 17.08 8.99 -1.70
C PHE A 314 18.47 9.53 -1.37
N MET A 315 18.52 10.72 -0.78
CA MET A 315 19.75 11.48 -0.55
C MET A 315 19.89 11.87 0.91
N VAL A 316 21.14 12.05 1.34
CA VAL A 316 21.42 12.71 2.61
C VAL A 316 20.82 14.12 2.61
N ASN A 317 20.23 14.54 3.74
CA ASN A 317 19.73 15.90 3.86
C ASN A 317 20.92 16.89 3.94
N ASP A 318 21.03 17.76 2.95
CA ASP A 318 22.06 18.81 2.86
C ASP A 318 21.49 20.22 3.16
N SER A 319 20.28 20.29 3.74
CA SER A 319 19.64 21.57 4.05
C SER A 319 20.32 22.31 5.20
N PRO A 320 20.15 23.64 5.31
CA PRO A 320 20.59 24.41 6.48
C PRO A 320 19.93 23.97 7.81
N LEU A 321 18.84 23.21 7.75
CA LEU A 321 18.15 22.65 8.90
C LEU A 321 18.50 21.18 9.16
N ALA A 322 19.47 20.63 8.42
CA ALA A 322 19.85 19.24 8.53
C ALA A 322 20.36 18.87 9.94
N GLY A 323 19.91 17.74 10.46
CA GLY A 323 20.30 17.19 11.76
C GLY A 323 19.73 17.91 12.98
N GLN A 324 18.67 18.71 12.81
CA GLN A 324 17.95 19.32 13.94
C GLN A 324 16.88 18.40 14.53
N GLU A 325 16.30 17.52 13.72
CA GLU A 325 15.13 16.71 14.10
C GLU A 325 15.40 15.20 13.97
N GLY A 326 16.20 14.78 12.98
CA GLY A 326 16.56 13.39 12.74
C GLY A 326 17.63 12.83 13.68
N LYS A 327 17.46 11.56 14.07
CA LYS A 327 18.50 10.75 14.74
C LYS A 327 19.47 10.13 13.72
N TYR A 328 18.94 9.70 12.58
CA TYR A 328 19.71 9.00 11.54
C TYR A 328 19.79 9.86 10.27
N VAL A 329 20.91 10.57 10.10
CA VAL A 329 21.11 11.57 9.03
C VAL A 329 22.18 11.18 8.02
N THR A 330 23.08 10.26 8.36
CA THR A 330 24.25 9.94 7.54
C THR A 330 23.92 8.93 6.44
N SER A 331 24.62 9.03 5.30
CA SER A 331 24.46 8.10 4.17
C SER A 331 24.49 6.61 4.56
N ARG A 332 25.41 6.23 5.46
CA ARG A 332 25.50 4.85 5.99
C ARG A 332 24.21 4.34 6.64
N HIS A 333 23.54 5.16 7.46
CA HIS A 333 22.30 4.73 8.12
C HIS A 333 21.19 4.56 7.08
N ILE A 334 21.07 5.50 6.14
CA ILE A 334 20.10 5.43 5.03
C ILE A 334 20.33 4.13 4.23
N ARG A 335 21.58 3.86 3.86
CA ARG A 335 21.98 2.63 3.18
C ARG A 335 21.56 1.38 3.95
N ASP A 336 21.98 1.26 5.20
CA ASP A 336 21.73 0.07 6.00
C ASP A 336 20.22 -0.17 6.15
N ARG A 337 19.41 0.90 6.23
CA ARG A 337 17.94 0.81 6.27
C ARG A 337 17.31 0.39 4.94
N LEU A 338 17.77 0.94 3.82
CA LEU A 338 17.29 0.59 2.48
C LEU A 338 17.63 -0.87 2.12
N PHE A 339 18.86 -1.30 2.43
CA PHE A 339 19.28 -2.69 2.19
C PHE A 339 18.61 -3.68 3.15
N ARG A 340 18.23 -3.25 4.36
CA ARG A 340 17.40 -4.07 5.24
C ARG A 340 16.03 -4.32 4.62
N GLU A 341 15.41 -3.30 4.02
CA GLU A 341 14.10 -3.41 3.38
C GLU A 341 14.08 -4.45 2.24
N LEU A 342 15.17 -4.57 1.47
CA LEU A 342 15.32 -5.57 0.40
C LEU A 342 15.17 -7.03 0.87
N ASN A 343 15.28 -7.29 2.18
CA ASN A 343 15.07 -8.63 2.72
C ASN A 343 13.58 -8.99 2.89
N THR A 344 12.71 -7.99 2.97
CA THR A 344 11.28 -8.15 3.18
C THR A 344 10.51 -7.80 1.91
N ASP A 345 10.86 -6.68 1.27
CA ASP A 345 10.24 -6.24 0.02
C ASP A 345 11.01 -6.74 -1.22
N VAL A 346 10.47 -7.79 -1.83
CA VAL A 346 11.02 -8.41 -3.05
C VAL A 346 10.83 -7.57 -4.31
N SER A 347 9.97 -6.55 -4.27
CA SER A 347 9.67 -5.67 -5.41
C SER A 347 10.53 -4.41 -5.42
N LEU A 348 11.13 -4.06 -4.29
CA LEU A 348 12.07 -2.96 -4.16
C LEU A 348 13.43 -3.30 -4.80
N ARG A 349 14.05 -2.32 -5.44
CA ARG A 349 15.45 -2.38 -5.91
C ARG A 349 16.18 -1.14 -5.42
N VAL A 350 17.42 -1.31 -4.96
CA VAL A 350 18.24 -0.20 -4.47
C VAL A 350 19.58 -0.27 -5.20
N GLU A 351 19.92 0.82 -5.88
CA GLU A 351 21.21 1.01 -6.56
C GLU A 351 21.97 2.15 -5.88
N GLU A 352 23.26 1.95 -5.62
CA GLU A 352 24.12 3.01 -5.08
C GLU A 352 24.59 3.94 -6.21
N SER A 353 24.50 5.25 -5.99
CA SER A 353 25.04 6.25 -6.91
C SER A 353 26.57 6.32 -6.83
N GLU A 354 27.22 6.81 -7.88
CA GLU A 354 28.69 6.96 -7.96
C GLU A 354 29.26 7.79 -6.80
N ASN A 355 28.50 8.78 -6.30
CA ASN A 355 28.93 9.67 -5.22
C ASN A 355 28.64 9.12 -3.81
N GLN A 356 28.05 7.93 -3.66
CA GLN A 356 27.69 7.30 -2.38
C GLN A 356 26.83 8.12 -1.40
N ASP A 357 26.38 9.31 -1.79
CA ASP A 357 25.50 10.19 -1.01
C ASP A 357 24.04 10.14 -1.48
N SER A 358 23.77 9.37 -2.55
CA SER A 358 22.44 9.10 -3.06
C SER A 358 22.23 7.63 -3.42
N TYR A 359 21.00 7.17 -3.26
CA TYR A 359 20.56 5.81 -3.55
C TYR A 359 19.36 5.89 -4.48
N LYS A 360 19.45 5.24 -5.64
CA LYS A 360 18.31 5.12 -6.54
C LYS A 360 17.45 3.96 -6.06
N VAL A 361 16.29 4.29 -5.51
CA VAL A 361 15.32 3.33 -4.98
C VAL A 361 14.19 3.19 -5.99
N SER A 362 13.98 1.97 -6.47
CA SER A 362 12.95 1.65 -7.46
C SER A 362 11.89 0.76 -6.84
N GLY A 363 10.62 1.12 -7.03
CA GLY A 363 9.46 0.42 -6.49
C GLY A 363 8.37 0.25 -7.54
N ARG A 364 7.30 -0.44 -7.18
CA ARG A 364 6.17 -0.74 -8.06
C ARG A 364 5.24 0.44 -8.34
N GLY A 365 5.26 1.44 -7.49
CA GLY A 365 4.33 2.56 -7.55
C GLY A 365 4.70 3.64 -6.56
N GLU A 366 4.03 4.78 -6.68
CA GLU A 366 4.24 5.94 -5.83
C GLU A 366 3.86 5.66 -4.36
N LEU A 367 2.75 4.95 -4.13
CA LEU A 367 2.32 4.60 -2.76
C LEU A 367 3.31 3.67 -2.08
N HIS A 368 3.85 2.70 -2.80
CA HIS A 368 4.85 1.77 -2.25
C HIS A 368 6.07 2.57 -1.75
N LEU A 369 6.61 3.48 -2.56
CA LEU A 369 7.73 4.32 -2.13
C LEU A 369 7.34 5.30 -1.01
N SER A 370 6.11 5.84 -1.02
CA SER A 370 5.65 6.75 0.05
C SER A 370 5.53 6.05 1.41
N VAL A 371 5.12 4.78 1.43
CA VAL A 371 5.09 3.96 2.65
C VAL A 371 6.49 3.74 3.21
N LEU A 372 7.47 3.41 2.35
CA LEU A 372 8.87 3.27 2.77
C LEU A 372 9.40 4.58 3.37
N ILE A 373 9.11 5.71 2.71
CA ILE A 373 9.52 7.04 3.18
C ILE A 373 8.91 7.35 4.56
N GLU A 374 7.62 7.10 4.73
CA GLU A 374 6.91 7.38 5.98
C GLU A 374 7.39 6.47 7.13
N ASN A 375 7.68 5.19 6.86
CA ASN A 375 8.30 4.30 7.84
C ASN A 375 9.65 4.84 8.31
N MET A 376 10.53 5.20 7.37
CA MET A 376 11.83 5.78 7.70
C MET A 376 11.68 7.09 8.50
N ARG A 377 10.71 7.94 8.14
CA ARG A 377 10.41 9.18 8.86
C ARG A 377 10.09 8.90 10.33
N ARG A 378 9.21 7.95 10.62
CA ARG A 378 8.81 7.57 11.99
C ARG A 378 9.91 6.88 12.78
N GLU A 379 10.76 6.11 12.11
CA GLU A 379 11.95 5.50 12.71
C GLU A 379 13.01 6.53 13.16
N GLY A 380 12.86 7.80 12.76
CA GLY A 380 13.76 8.88 13.15
C GLY A 380 14.80 9.25 12.09
N TYR A 381 14.62 8.80 10.84
CA TYR A 381 15.50 9.15 9.74
C TYR A 381 15.18 10.54 9.20
N GLU A 382 16.22 11.20 8.71
CA GLU A 382 16.12 12.48 8.04
C GLU A 382 16.91 12.44 6.74
N PHE A 383 16.22 12.71 5.64
CA PHE A 383 16.74 12.53 4.29
C PHE A 383 15.94 13.36 3.28
N ALA A 384 16.42 13.45 2.05
CA ALA A 384 15.73 14.11 0.96
C ALA A 384 15.39 13.11 -0.15
N VAL A 385 14.25 13.29 -0.81
CA VAL A 385 13.85 12.48 -1.97
C VAL A 385 13.61 13.35 -3.20
N SER A 386 13.98 12.82 -4.37
CA SER A 386 13.66 13.46 -5.66
C SER A 386 12.25 13.13 -6.13
N LYS A 387 11.81 13.81 -7.19
CA LYS A 387 10.65 13.40 -7.97
C LYS A 387 10.80 11.96 -8.47
N ALA A 388 9.67 11.26 -8.53
CA ALA A 388 9.54 9.95 -9.14
C ALA A 388 9.78 10.03 -10.66
N GLU A 389 10.65 9.16 -11.16
CA GLU A 389 10.98 9.03 -12.58
C GLU A 389 10.79 7.57 -13.02
N VAL A 390 10.27 7.39 -14.24
CA VAL A 390 10.18 6.05 -14.83
C VAL A 390 11.54 5.54 -15.27
N LEU A 391 11.71 4.22 -15.22
CA LEU A 391 12.90 3.57 -15.74
C LEU A 391 12.82 3.50 -17.26
N TYR A 392 13.81 4.05 -17.98
CA TYR A 392 13.87 3.93 -19.44
C TYR A 392 14.75 2.75 -19.86
N HIS A 393 14.39 2.12 -20.98
CA HIS A 393 15.22 1.12 -21.65
C HIS A 393 15.59 1.58 -23.06
N TYR A 394 16.59 0.94 -23.64
CA TYR A 394 17.00 1.16 -25.02
C TYR A 394 16.91 -0.17 -25.77
N ASP A 395 16.28 -0.16 -26.95
CA ASP A 395 16.26 -1.34 -27.80
C ASP A 395 17.64 -1.62 -28.42
N GLU A 396 17.79 -2.76 -29.09
CA GLU A 396 19.03 -3.14 -29.81
C GLU A 396 19.44 -2.12 -30.89
N ASN A 397 18.52 -1.25 -31.32
CA ASN A 397 18.73 -0.19 -32.30
C ASN A 397 18.97 1.20 -31.65
N GLY A 398 19.09 1.27 -30.32
CA GLY A 398 19.31 2.51 -29.56
C GLY A 398 18.08 3.41 -29.41
N LYS A 399 16.86 2.96 -29.73
CA LYS A 399 15.63 3.73 -29.51
C LYS A 399 15.23 3.67 -28.04
N LYS A 400 14.84 4.83 -27.51
CA LYS A 400 14.36 4.99 -26.14
C LYS A 400 12.97 4.36 -25.99
N LEU A 401 12.86 3.39 -25.10
CA LEU A 401 11.64 2.74 -24.68
C LEU A 401 11.25 3.24 -23.29
N GLU A 402 9.95 3.40 -23.06
CA GLU A 402 9.39 3.76 -21.75
C GLU A 402 8.38 2.68 -21.31
N PRO A 403 8.19 2.48 -19.99
CA PRO A 403 7.27 1.48 -19.47
C PRO A 403 5.84 1.91 -19.77
N MET A 404 5.09 0.98 -20.34
CA MET A 404 3.68 1.13 -20.66
C MET A 404 2.84 0.35 -19.67
N GLU A 405 1.69 0.90 -19.33
CA GLU A 405 0.70 0.28 -18.47
C GLU A 405 -0.66 0.27 -19.19
N ILE A 406 -1.40 -0.81 -19.01
CA ILE A 406 -2.83 -0.87 -19.31
C ILE A 406 -3.56 -0.35 -18.07
N ALA A 407 -4.10 0.85 -18.17
CA ALA A 407 -4.99 1.41 -17.15
C ALA A 407 -6.43 0.99 -17.45
N VAL A 408 -6.97 0.12 -16.60
CA VAL A 408 -8.38 -0.28 -16.61
C VAL A 408 -9.11 0.56 -15.58
N ILE A 409 -10.06 1.35 -16.06
CA ILE A 409 -10.77 2.34 -15.26
C ILE A 409 -12.25 2.06 -15.30
N ASP A 410 -12.81 1.76 -14.13
CA ASP A 410 -14.24 1.65 -13.95
C ASP A 410 -14.73 2.95 -13.31
N VAL A 411 -15.58 3.69 -14.01
CA VAL A 411 -16.05 5.00 -13.56
C VAL A 411 -17.52 5.19 -13.94
N PRO A 412 -18.34 5.86 -13.10
CA PRO A 412 -19.70 6.23 -13.49
C PRO A 412 -19.71 6.99 -14.82
N GLU A 413 -20.70 6.72 -15.67
CA GLU A 413 -20.80 7.33 -17.01
C GLU A 413 -20.69 8.87 -16.98
N GLU A 414 -21.17 9.51 -15.91
CA GLU A 414 -21.11 10.96 -15.69
C GLU A 414 -19.69 11.55 -15.62
N PHE A 415 -18.69 10.78 -15.17
CA PHE A 415 -17.30 11.26 -15.03
C PHE A 415 -16.36 10.81 -16.16
N THR A 416 -16.83 9.95 -17.08
CA THR A 416 -16.02 9.40 -18.18
C THR A 416 -15.32 10.47 -19.00
N GLY A 417 -16.02 11.55 -19.36
CA GLY A 417 -15.46 12.62 -20.18
C GLY A 417 -14.24 13.31 -19.55
N ALA A 418 -14.29 13.58 -18.24
CA ALA A 418 -13.19 14.21 -17.51
C ALA A 418 -11.96 13.29 -17.43
N VAL A 419 -12.19 12.00 -17.19
CA VAL A 419 -11.13 10.98 -17.12
C VAL A 419 -10.45 10.82 -18.48
N ILE A 420 -11.23 10.69 -19.56
CA ILE A 420 -10.69 10.53 -20.92
C ILE A 420 -9.83 11.74 -21.32
N GLU A 421 -10.30 12.97 -21.04
CA GLU A 421 -9.57 14.18 -21.38
C GLU A 421 -8.20 14.21 -20.69
N LYS A 422 -8.16 13.98 -19.37
CA LYS A 422 -6.92 14.06 -18.60
C LYS A 422 -5.91 12.97 -18.96
N LEU A 423 -6.37 11.72 -19.15
CA LEU A 423 -5.49 10.63 -19.55
C LEU A 423 -4.95 10.84 -20.96
N SER A 424 -5.76 11.38 -21.88
CA SER A 424 -5.31 11.72 -23.22
C SER A 424 -4.22 12.81 -23.21
N GLN A 425 -4.36 13.84 -22.36
CA GLN A 425 -3.33 14.86 -22.15
C GLN A 425 -2.02 14.26 -21.62
N ARG A 426 -2.13 13.18 -20.82
CA ARG A 426 -1.02 12.38 -20.27
C ARG A 426 -0.53 11.28 -21.22
N LYS A 427 -0.85 11.36 -22.52
CA LYS A 427 -0.44 10.43 -23.58
C LYS A 427 -1.02 9.02 -23.44
N GLY A 428 -2.14 8.88 -22.72
CA GLY A 428 -2.94 7.66 -22.72
C GLY A 428 -3.72 7.52 -24.03
N GLU A 429 -3.68 6.33 -24.62
CA GLU A 429 -4.45 5.96 -25.79
C GLU A 429 -5.59 5.04 -25.36
N LEU A 430 -6.84 5.51 -25.52
CA LEU A 430 -8.03 4.70 -25.26
C LEU A 430 -8.07 3.54 -26.26
N GLN A 431 -7.90 2.32 -25.76
CA GLN A 431 -7.96 1.08 -26.53
C GLN A 431 -9.39 0.58 -26.67
N ASN A 432 -10.11 0.59 -25.55
CA ASN A 432 -11.46 0.05 -25.48
C ASN A 432 -12.32 0.87 -24.52
N MET A 433 -13.62 0.93 -24.82
CA MET A 433 -14.63 1.51 -23.96
C MET A 433 -15.86 0.62 -24.02
N THR A 434 -16.21 0.07 -22.87
CA THR A 434 -17.34 -0.85 -22.73
C THR A 434 -18.28 -0.31 -21.68
N ALA A 435 -19.58 -0.31 -21.97
CA ALA A 435 -20.57 -0.07 -20.93
C ALA A 435 -20.51 -1.26 -19.96
N ALA A 436 -20.27 -0.98 -18.68
CA ALA A 436 -20.40 -1.95 -17.61
C ALA A 436 -21.83 -1.90 -17.05
N ASN A 437 -22.27 -2.96 -16.40
CA ASN A 437 -23.58 -2.97 -15.74
C ASN A 437 -23.63 -1.90 -14.63
N GLY A 438 -24.82 -1.40 -14.30
CA GLY A 438 -25.01 -0.46 -13.18
C GLY A 438 -24.70 1.02 -13.48
N GLY A 439 -24.58 1.43 -14.76
CA GLY A 439 -24.32 2.85 -15.12
C GLY A 439 -22.85 3.26 -15.01
N TYR A 440 -21.95 2.29 -15.00
CA TYR A 440 -20.50 2.47 -15.08
C TYR A 440 -20.02 2.24 -16.52
N ALA A 441 -18.91 2.89 -16.87
CA ALA A 441 -18.16 2.57 -18.07
C ALA A 441 -16.79 2.03 -17.68
N ARG A 442 -16.38 0.94 -18.31
CA ARG A 442 -15.02 0.41 -18.26
C ARG A 442 -14.23 1.00 -19.43
N LEU A 443 -13.21 1.77 -19.08
CA LEU A 443 -12.25 2.36 -20.02
C LEU A 443 -10.94 1.61 -19.92
N GLU A 444 -10.39 1.20 -21.05
CA GLU A 444 -9.05 0.61 -21.13
C GLU A 444 -8.13 1.55 -21.88
N PHE A 445 -7.09 2.04 -21.20
CA PHE A 445 -6.07 2.90 -21.77
C PHE A 445 -4.73 2.19 -21.82
N SER A 446 -4.01 2.30 -22.93
CA SER A 446 -2.57 2.09 -22.95
C SER A 446 -1.90 3.44 -22.65
N ILE A 447 -1.21 3.56 -21.52
CA ILE A 447 -0.63 4.82 -21.05
C ILE A 447 0.80 4.58 -20.55
N PRO A 448 1.76 5.48 -20.84
CA PRO A 448 3.08 5.38 -20.20
C PRO A 448 2.94 5.51 -18.68
N SER A 449 3.66 4.70 -17.89
CA SER A 449 3.65 4.79 -16.41
C SER A 449 3.90 6.22 -15.91
N ARG A 450 4.70 6.96 -16.67
CA ARG A 450 5.04 8.36 -16.45
C ARG A 450 3.85 9.32 -16.49
N GLY A 451 2.83 9.00 -17.27
CA GLY A 451 1.57 9.76 -17.34
C GLY A 451 0.69 9.54 -16.12
N LEU A 452 0.81 8.38 -15.46
CA LEU A 452 0.04 8.01 -14.28
C LEU A 452 0.58 8.62 -12.98
N ILE A 453 1.85 9.07 -12.97
CA ILE A 453 2.46 9.73 -11.81
C ILE A 453 1.62 10.96 -11.40
N GLY A 454 1.22 11.02 -10.12
CA GLY A 454 0.32 12.04 -9.58
C GLY A 454 -1.14 11.96 -10.04
N TYR A 455 -1.50 11.12 -11.01
CA TYR A 455 -2.89 11.11 -11.52
C TYR A 455 -3.88 10.49 -10.53
N ARG A 456 -3.45 9.57 -9.66
CA ARG A 456 -4.35 8.90 -8.70
C ARG A 456 -5.09 9.89 -7.79
N GLY A 457 -4.40 10.90 -7.26
CA GLY A 457 -5.01 11.92 -6.39
C GLY A 457 -6.03 12.79 -7.13
N GLU A 458 -5.69 13.23 -8.34
CA GLU A 458 -6.61 13.97 -9.21
C GLU A 458 -7.83 13.12 -9.60
N PHE A 459 -7.61 11.85 -9.97
CA PHE A 459 -8.65 10.91 -10.35
C PHE A 459 -9.68 10.73 -9.24
N MET A 460 -9.24 10.48 -8.00
CA MET A 460 -10.15 10.37 -6.85
C MET A 460 -10.98 11.64 -6.65
N THR A 461 -10.39 12.81 -6.89
CA THR A 461 -11.10 14.09 -6.80
C THR A 461 -12.12 14.25 -7.92
N ASP A 462 -11.76 13.91 -9.15
CA ASP A 462 -12.61 14.05 -10.33
C ASP A 462 -13.82 13.10 -10.28
N THR A 463 -13.60 11.87 -9.81
CA THR A 463 -14.66 10.85 -9.72
C THR A 463 -15.37 10.88 -8.37
N LYS A 464 -15.06 11.85 -7.50
CA LYS A 464 -15.56 11.93 -6.11
C LYS A 464 -15.38 10.62 -5.33
N GLY A 465 -14.31 9.87 -5.63
CA GLY A 465 -14.01 8.58 -5.04
C GLY A 465 -14.75 7.36 -5.61
N ASN A 466 -15.70 7.54 -6.54
CA ASN A 466 -16.46 6.43 -7.13
C ASN A 466 -15.73 5.69 -8.27
N GLY A 467 -14.60 6.22 -8.74
CA GLY A 467 -13.80 5.62 -9.80
C GLY A 467 -12.82 4.60 -9.25
N ILE A 468 -12.58 3.54 -10.02
CA ILE A 468 -11.53 2.54 -9.77
C ILE A 468 -10.50 2.67 -10.87
N LEU A 469 -9.25 2.92 -10.52
CA LEU A 469 -8.13 2.94 -11.45
C LEU A 469 -7.18 1.79 -11.12
N ASN A 470 -7.21 0.77 -11.97
CA ASN A 470 -6.25 -0.33 -11.93
C ASN A 470 -5.26 -0.15 -13.06
N THR A 471 -4.00 -0.48 -12.80
CA THR A 471 -2.96 -0.43 -13.82
C THR A 471 -2.22 -1.74 -13.82
N LEU A 472 -1.96 -2.25 -15.02
CA LEU A 472 -1.20 -3.46 -15.26
C LEU A 472 -0.01 -3.10 -16.14
N PHE A 473 1.19 -3.50 -15.73
CA PHE A 473 2.37 -3.34 -16.58
C PHE A 473 2.24 -4.14 -17.88
N ASP A 474 2.40 -3.48 -19.02
CA ASP A 474 2.26 -4.03 -20.38
C ASP A 474 3.58 -3.96 -21.15
N GLY A 475 4.70 -4.03 -20.43
CA GLY A 475 6.03 -4.03 -21.03
C GLY A 475 6.57 -2.66 -21.40
N TYR A 476 7.63 -2.66 -22.19
CA TYR A 476 8.30 -1.45 -22.66
C TYR A 476 7.87 -1.10 -24.08
N GLY A 477 7.30 0.09 -24.25
CA GLY A 477 6.84 0.62 -25.51
C GLY A 477 7.70 1.78 -26.02
N PRO A 478 7.52 2.21 -27.28
CA PRO A 478 8.20 3.39 -27.82
C PRO A 478 7.83 4.65 -27.03
N TYR A 479 8.82 5.51 -26.79
CA TYR A 479 8.60 6.79 -26.11
C TYR A 479 7.55 7.68 -26.82
N LYS A 480 6.49 8.04 -26.10
CA LYS A 480 5.29 8.77 -26.57
C LYS A 480 5.42 10.30 -26.55
N GLY A 481 6.61 10.82 -26.22
CA GLY A 481 6.90 12.26 -26.18
C GLY A 481 6.74 12.91 -24.80
N ASP A 482 7.10 14.19 -24.70
CA ASP A 482 7.07 14.91 -23.42
C ASP A 482 5.65 15.14 -22.88
N ILE A 483 5.52 15.06 -21.55
CA ILE A 483 4.29 15.36 -20.81
C ILE A 483 4.55 16.65 -20.02
N GLN A 484 3.62 17.61 -20.06
CA GLN A 484 3.69 18.79 -19.22
C GLN A 484 3.12 18.45 -17.83
N TYR A 485 3.98 18.41 -16.81
CA TYR A 485 3.60 17.96 -15.46
C TYR A 485 2.89 19.02 -14.63
N ARG A 486 3.24 20.31 -14.76
CA ARG A 486 2.55 21.38 -14.01
C ARG A 486 2.41 22.67 -14.79
N LYS A 487 1.29 23.36 -14.56
CA LYS A 487 1.03 24.74 -15.03
C LYS A 487 1.39 25.80 -13.98
N GLN A 488 1.61 25.39 -12.74
CA GLN A 488 1.83 26.24 -11.57
C GLN A 488 3.32 26.45 -11.30
N GLY A 489 3.66 27.38 -10.41
CA GLY A 489 5.02 27.82 -10.08
C GLY A 489 5.25 27.73 -8.58
N SER A 490 6.50 27.70 -8.13
CA SER A 490 6.83 27.60 -6.70
C SER A 490 7.09 28.98 -6.12
N LEU A 491 6.52 29.25 -4.93
CA LEU A 491 6.91 30.40 -4.11
C LEU A 491 8.11 29.99 -3.26
N ILE A 492 9.25 30.66 -3.45
CA ILE A 492 10.53 30.25 -2.86
C ILE A 492 10.97 31.30 -1.85
N ALA A 493 11.34 30.86 -0.64
CA ALA A 493 11.93 31.71 0.37
C ALA A 493 13.30 32.23 -0.12
N TYR A 494 13.48 33.54 -0.02
CA TYR A 494 14.71 34.21 -0.43
C TYR A 494 15.83 34.11 0.62
N GLU A 495 15.49 34.17 1.90
CA GLU A 495 16.45 34.19 3.01
C GLU A 495 16.06 33.23 4.12
N ALA A 496 17.01 32.95 5.01
CA ALA A 496 16.78 32.16 6.21
C ALA A 496 16.30 33.03 7.38
N GLY A 497 15.34 32.51 8.14
CA GLY A 497 14.76 33.20 9.28
C GLY A 497 13.44 32.58 9.70
N GLU A 498 12.72 33.28 10.57
CA GLU A 498 11.38 32.89 11.02
C GLU A 498 10.32 33.65 10.20
N THR A 499 9.23 32.99 9.83
CA THR A 499 8.15 33.60 9.04
C THR A 499 7.38 34.61 9.89
N ILE A 500 7.16 35.81 9.34
CA ILE A 500 6.43 36.89 10.03
C ILE A 500 5.12 37.16 9.30
N THR A 501 4.04 37.43 10.05
CA THR A 501 2.70 37.73 9.51
C THR A 501 2.71 38.76 8.38
N TYR A 502 3.55 39.81 8.49
CA TYR A 502 3.68 40.84 7.45
C TYR A 502 4.29 40.29 6.15
N GLY A 503 5.32 39.44 6.23
CA GLY A 503 5.93 38.81 5.07
C GLY A 503 4.96 37.83 4.39
N LEU A 504 4.29 37.00 5.19
CA LEU A 504 3.27 36.05 4.71
C LEU A 504 2.07 36.75 4.07
N PHE A 505 1.61 37.88 4.62
CA PHE A 505 0.49 38.64 4.06
C PHE A 505 0.76 39.13 2.62
N ASN A 506 2.00 39.55 2.33
CA ASN A 506 2.39 39.90 0.96
C ASN A 506 2.56 38.66 0.06
N ALA A 507 2.94 37.52 0.64
CA ALA A 507 3.15 36.29 -0.10
C ALA A 507 1.84 35.61 -0.51
N GLN A 508 0.79 35.65 0.32
CA GLN A 508 -0.52 35.08 -0.01
C GLN A 508 -1.22 35.80 -1.19
N GLU A 509 -0.89 37.06 -1.48
CA GLU A 509 -1.38 37.74 -2.69
C GLU A 509 -0.81 37.14 -3.99
N ARG A 510 0.33 36.43 -3.89
CA ARG A 510 1.02 35.80 -5.02
C ARG A 510 0.64 34.33 -5.20
N GLY A 511 -0.05 33.73 -4.23
CA GLY A 511 -0.44 32.32 -4.30
C GLY A 511 -0.84 31.72 -2.96
N THR A 512 -1.04 30.40 -2.94
CA THR A 512 -1.41 29.65 -1.74
C THR A 512 -0.14 29.30 -0.96
N LEU A 513 -0.12 29.59 0.35
CA LEU A 513 1.02 29.32 1.22
C LEU A 513 0.95 27.91 1.83
N PHE A 514 2.11 27.31 2.05
CA PHE A 514 2.28 26.02 2.74
C PHE A 514 2.75 26.19 4.19
N VAL A 515 3.28 27.36 4.53
CA VAL A 515 3.83 27.67 5.86
C VAL A 515 2.99 28.73 6.57
N GLY A 516 2.84 28.58 7.88
CA GLY A 516 2.23 29.54 8.80
C GLY A 516 3.23 30.53 9.40
N PRO A 517 2.76 31.43 10.29
CA PRO A 517 3.62 32.36 11.03
C PRO A 517 4.42 31.66 12.14
N GLY A 518 5.67 32.06 12.36
CA GLY A 518 6.54 31.49 13.39
C GLY A 518 7.34 30.24 12.96
N GLU A 519 7.29 29.90 11.68
CA GLU A 519 7.99 28.73 11.14
C GLU A 519 9.40 29.11 10.66
N LYS A 520 10.37 28.21 10.87
CA LYS A 520 11.74 28.39 10.38
C LYS A 520 11.81 28.05 8.89
N VAL A 521 12.31 28.99 8.10
CA VAL A 521 12.55 28.83 6.66
C VAL A 521 14.00 29.13 6.31
N TYR A 522 14.45 28.65 5.16
CA TYR A 522 15.77 28.93 4.60
C TYR A 522 15.72 29.29 3.12
N GLY A 523 16.76 29.96 2.63
CA GLY A 523 16.86 30.34 1.22
C GLY A 523 16.78 29.12 0.31
N GLY A 524 15.84 29.12 -0.63
CA GLY A 524 15.60 27.99 -1.54
C GLY A 524 14.52 26.99 -1.08
N MET A 525 13.97 27.14 0.13
CA MET A 525 12.79 26.41 0.59
C MET A 525 11.53 26.89 -0.13
N VAL A 526 10.67 25.98 -0.56
CA VAL A 526 9.36 26.28 -1.15
C VAL A 526 8.35 26.48 -0.04
N ILE A 527 7.68 27.63 -0.05
CA ILE A 527 6.77 28.09 1.00
C ILE A 527 5.32 28.23 0.50
N GLY A 528 5.06 27.86 -0.75
CA GLY A 528 3.75 27.94 -1.37
C GLY A 528 3.79 27.70 -2.88
N GLN A 529 2.63 27.85 -3.50
CA GLN A 529 2.43 27.70 -4.94
C GLN A 529 1.79 28.94 -5.55
N THR A 530 2.20 29.30 -6.77
CA THR A 530 1.61 30.40 -7.53
C THR A 530 0.80 29.88 -8.73
N GLY A 531 -0.26 30.62 -9.10
CA GLY A 531 -1.09 30.30 -10.26
C GLY A 531 -0.42 30.57 -11.62
N LYS A 532 0.81 31.09 -11.62
CA LYS A 532 1.66 31.29 -12.81
C LYS A 532 2.63 30.13 -12.95
N THR A 533 3.18 29.89 -14.14
CA THR A 533 4.16 28.82 -14.37
C THR A 533 5.58 29.17 -13.89
N GLU A 534 5.87 30.45 -13.69
CA GLU A 534 7.18 30.92 -13.24
C GLU A 534 7.32 30.88 -11.72
N ASP A 535 8.47 30.42 -11.24
CA ASP A 535 8.83 30.46 -9.83
C ASP A 535 9.07 31.90 -9.36
N ILE A 536 8.60 32.23 -8.16
CA ILE A 536 8.72 33.57 -7.58
C ILE A 536 9.47 33.48 -6.26
N GLU A 537 10.59 34.21 -6.16
CA GLU A 537 11.32 34.38 -4.91
C GLU A 537 10.69 35.49 -4.09
N ILE A 538 10.44 35.21 -2.81
CA ILE A 538 9.83 36.15 -1.88
C ILE A 538 10.49 36.09 -0.52
N ASN A 539 10.58 37.25 0.12
CA ASN A 539 11.08 37.35 1.48
C ASN A 539 9.89 37.37 2.46
N VAL A 540 9.77 36.31 3.25
CA VAL A 540 8.73 36.14 4.28
C VAL A 540 9.21 36.45 5.71
N CYS A 541 10.51 36.69 5.89
CA CYS A 541 11.14 37.03 7.17
C CYS A 541 11.19 38.55 7.42
N ARG A 542 10.81 39.35 6.42
CA ARG A 542 10.86 40.81 6.50
C ARG A 542 9.77 41.38 7.40
N SER A 543 10.18 42.14 8.40
CA SER A 543 9.29 42.93 9.25
C SER A 543 8.85 44.24 8.58
N LYS A 544 7.70 44.77 9.03
CA LYS A 544 7.16 46.07 8.57
C LYS A 544 8.18 47.17 8.91
N LYS A 545 8.74 47.85 7.90
CA LYS A 545 9.57 49.04 8.13
C LYS A 545 8.66 50.16 8.65
N LEU A 546 8.90 50.62 9.87
CA LEU A 546 8.28 51.82 10.45
C LEU A 546 8.78 53.06 9.68
N THR A 547 8.09 53.43 8.60
CA THR A 547 8.26 54.75 7.98
C THR A 547 7.26 55.72 8.60
N ASN A 548 7.78 56.57 9.49
CA ASN A 548 7.18 57.78 10.07
C ASN A 548 5.72 57.71 10.57
N THR A 549 5.63 57.61 11.90
CA THR A 549 4.68 58.26 12.82
C THR A 549 3.60 59.15 12.20
N ARG A 550 2.54 58.57 11.60
CA ARG A 550 1.27 59.27 11.29
C ARG A 550 0.14 58.33 10.89
N ALA A 551 -0.11 57.29 11.68
CA ALA A 551 -1.37 56.54 11.66
C ALA A 551 -1.52 55.71 12.94
N SER A 552 -1.71 56.38 14.08
CA SER A 552 -2.00 55.74 15.38
C SER A 552 -3.48 55.35 15.50
N GLY A 553 -4.07 54.74 14.47
CA GLY A 553 -5.53 54.58 14.41
C GLY A 553 -6.10 53.49 13.50
N SER A 554 -5.30 52.63 12.89
CA SER A 554 -5.81 51.46 12.15
C SER A 554 -4.72 50.40 12.05
N ASP A 555 -4.47 49.71 13.16
CA ASP A 555 -3.88 48.37 13.09
C ASP A 555 -4.98 47.43 12.57
N ASP A 556 -5.20 47.45 11.25
CA ASP A 556 -5.91 46.36 10.60
C ASP A 556 -5.12 45.08 10.91
N ALA A 557 -5.69 44.22 11.75
CA ALA A 557 -5.12 42.91 12.03
C ALA A 557 -4.99 42.18 10.68
N LEU A 558 -3.75 42.02 10.22
CA LEU A 558 -3.45 41.35 8.95
C LEU A 558 -4.04 39.94 9.00
N LYS A 559 -5.08 39.70 8.21
CA LYS A 559 -5.71 38.39 8.11
C LYS A 559 -4.91 37.51 7.16
N LEU A 560 -4.40 36.41 7.69
CA LEU A 560 -3.77 35.36 6.89
C LEU A 560 -4.79 34.28 6.54
N SER A 561 -4.75 33.82 5.30
CA SER A 561 -5.41 32.57 4.92
C SER A 561 -4.71 31.40 5.62
N PRO A 562 -5.46 30.39 6.11
CA PRO A 562 -4.85 29.17 6.63
C PRO A 562 -3.91 28.54 5.59
N PRO A 563 -2.69 28.14 5.97
CA PRO A 563 -1.77 27.48 5.05
C PRO A 563 -2.33 26.12 4.62
N LYS A 564 -2.06 25.76 3.37
CA LYS A 564 -2.37 24.43 2.84
C LYS A 564 -1.27 23.47 3.30
N ILE A 565 -1.56 22.64 4.28
CA ILE A 565 -0.66 21.57 4.72
C ILE A 565 -0.77 20.42 3.72
N LEU A 566 0.36 20.06 3.10
CA LEU A 566 0.43 18.95 2.15
C LEU A 566 0.73 17.65 2.88
N SER A 567 0.05 16.56 2.52
CA SER A 567 0.47 15.21 2.90
C SER A 567 1.78 14.83 2.20
N LEU A 568 2.42 13.74 2.62
CA LEU A 568 3.60 13.20 1.96
C LEU A 568 3.36 12.95 0.47
N GLU A 569 2.25 12.30 0.12
CA GLU A 569 1.85 12.01 -1.26
C GLU A 569 1.63 13.29 -2.05
N GLN A 570 0.89 14.25 -1.49
CA GLN A 570 0.65 15.53 -2.15
C GLN A 570 1.96 16.30 -2.37
N ALA A 571 2.92 16.18 -1.46
CA ALA A 571 4.22 16.80 -1.61
C ALA A 571 5.09 16.09 -2.66
N LEU A 572 5.07 14.76 -2.71
CA LEU A 572 5.74 13.95 -3.75
C LEU A 572 5.16 14.22 -5.15
N GLU A 573 3.86 14.42 -5.24
CA GLU A 573 3.17 14.83 -6.47
C GLU A 573 3.56 16.26 -6.87
N PHE A 574 3.69 17.16 -5.89
CA PHE A 574 3.96 18.57 -6.13
C PHE A 574 5.38 18.85 -6.65
N ILE A 575 6.40 18.13 -6.15
CA ILE A 575 7.80 18.44 -6.48
C ILE A 575 8.09 18.29 -7.98
N ASP A 576 8.90 19.21 -8.50
CA ASP A 576 9.43 19.15 -9.86
C ASP A 576 10.85 18.56 -9.93
N THR A 577 11.36 18.36 -11.14
CA THR A 577 12.70 17.80 -11.41
C THR A 577 13.85 18.64 -10.84
N ASP A 578 13.63 19.95 -10.60
CA ASP A 578 14.58 20.85 -9.95
C ASP A 578 14.32 21.03 -8.44
N GLU A 579 13.42 20.23 -7.87
CA GLU A 579 13.01 20.24 -6.46
C GLU A 579 13.32 18.91 -5.77
N LEU A 580 13.39 18.98 -4.45
CA LEU A 580 13.53 17.86 -3.53
C LEU A 580 12.51 18.00 -2.41
N LEU A 581 12.08 16.86 -1.88
CA LEU A 581 11.31 16.78 -0.66
C LEU A 581 12.23 16.40 0.50
N GLU A 582 12.45 17.32 1.41
CA GLU A 582 13.14 17.11 2.68
C GLU A 582 12.15 16.51 3.69
N ILE A 583 12.51 15.37 4.27
CA ILE A 583 11.68 14.61 5.20
C ILE A 583 12.42 14.47 6.51
N THR A 584 11.77 14.89 7.60
CA THR A 584 12.24 14.73 8.97
C THR A 584 11.15 14.05 9.81
N PRO A 585 11.48 13.53 11.01
CA PRO A 585 10.49 12.87 11.87
C PRO A 585 9.27 13.75 12.22
N GLU A 586 9.45 15.08 12.24
CA GLU A 586 8.40 16.03 12.61
C GLU A 586 7.84 16.83 11.43
N ASN A 587 8.62 17.04 10.36
CA ASN A 587 8.29 17.96 9.28
C ASN A 587 8.53 17.36 7.89
N ILE A 588 7.75 17.86 6.92
CA ILE A 588 7.92 17.59 5.50
C ILE A 588 8.06 18.95 4.81
N ARG A 589 9.19 19.18 4.13
CA ARG A 589 9.53 20.49 3.54
C ARG A 589 9.92 20.30 2.08
N ILE A 590 9.44 21.18 1.22
CA ILE A 590 9.85 21.19 -0.19
C ILE A 590 10.96 22.23 -0.36
N ARG A 591 11.99 21.91 -1.15
CA ARG A 591 13.07 22.84 -1.49
C ARG A 591 13.51 22.66 -2.94
N LYS A 592 14.21 23.66 -3.48
CA LYS A 592 14.94 23.49 -4.74
C LYS A 592 16.19 22.64 -4.51
N LYS A 593 16.60 21.87 -5.54
CA LYS A 593 17.89 21.15 -5.56
C LYS A 593 19.05 22.11 -5.32
N ILE A 594 19.07 23.20 -6.09
CA ILE A 594 20.01 24.31 -5.92
C ILE A 594 19.33 25.40 -5.10
N LEU A 595 19.85 25.64 -3.89
CA LEU A 595 19.30 26.65 -2.98
C LEU A 595 19.60 28.07 -3.44
N ASP A 596 20.83 28.32 -3.92
CA ASP A 596 21.27 29.65 -4.32
C ASP A 596 20.56 30.13 -5.61
N PRO A 597 19.91 31.29 -5.58
CA PRO A 597 19.11 31.79 -6.70
C PRO A 597 19.95 32.16 -7.93
N THR A 598 21.20 32.59 -7.73
CA THR A 598 22.15 32.92 -8.80
C THR A 598 22.64 31.65 -9.49
N MET A 599 22.97 30.62 -8.71
CA MET A 599 23.37 29.32 -9.25
C MET A 599 22.22 28.65 -9.99
N ARG A 600 20.98 28.72 -9.50
CA ARG A 600 19.78 28.24 -10.21
C ARG A 600 19.63 28.89 -11.58
N LYS A 601 19.75 30.21 -11.65
CA LYS A 601 19.66 30.93 -12.93
C LYS A 601 20.75 30.46 -13.89
N ARG A 602 21.99 30.27 -13.43
CA ARG A 602 23.08 29.75 -14.26
C ARG A 602 22.80 28.34 -14.78
N ALA A 603 22.29 27.45 -13.92
CA ALA A 603 21.96 26.08 -14.29
C ALA A 603 20.82 25.97 -15.32
N LYS A 604 19.93 26.97 -15.41
CA LYS A 604 18.89 27.03 -16.47
C LYS A 604 19.44 27.41 -17.85
N PHE A 605 20.67 27.94 -17.94
CA PHE A 605 21.31 28.37 -19.19
C PHE A 605 22.46 27.45 -19.64
N SER A 606 22.82 26.44 -18.85
CA SER A 606 23.72 25.34 -19.25
C SER A 606 22.89 24.11 -19.56
#